data_AF-A0A918VNB6-F1
#
_entry.id   AF-A0A918VNB6-F1
#
_cell.length_a   1.000
_cell.length_b   1.000
_cell.length_c   1.000
_cell.angle_alpha   90.00
_cell.angle_beta   90.00
_cell.angle_gamma   90.00
#
_symmetry.space_group_name_H-M   'P 1'
#
loop_
_entity.id
_entity.type
_entity.pdbx_description
1 polymer ?
#
loop_
_entity_poly.entity_id
_entity_poly.type
_entity_poly.pdbx_seq_one_letter_code
_entity_poly.pdbx_strand_id
1 'polypeptide(L)'
;MSTTSTSGVSASELRRRVRAIAAFQAKTRELAAADALAKRKAAQDAAKEKERADRAAREAVAAVLRLYDNDAELVANLLGVPAEELEREAKPVTAARAKEVIETLQTRAERRRPRRPGLPVPPAASAPNTAAPSPSAVSDHTPADAG
;
A
#
# COMPACT_ATOMS: atom_id res chain seq x y z
N MET A 1 -10.71 61.77 -45.60
CA MET A 1 -10.54 62.37 -44.25
C MET A 1 -11.78 62.01 -43.44
N SER A 2 -11.79 60.84 -42.80
CA SER A 2 -12.96 60.36 -42.05
C SER A 2 -12.78 60.72 -40.58
N THR A 3 -13.60 61.65 -40.10
CA THR A 3 -13.62 62.10 -38.71
C THR A 3 -14.19 61.00 -37.83
N THR A 4 -13.33 60.25 -37.15
CA THR A 4 -13.74 59.35 -36.07
C THR A 4 -14.21 60.20 -34.90
N SER A 5 -15.51 60.52 -34.86
CA SER A 5 -16.15 61.23 -33.77
C SER A 5 -15.94 60.46 -32.48
N THR A 6 -14.99 60.91 -31.67
CA THR A 6 -14.79 60.40 -30.30
C THR A 6 -15.89 61.03 -29.45
N SER A 7 -17.11 60.51 -29.54
CA SER A 7 -18.19 60.88 -28.64
C SER A 7 -17.77 60.47 -27.23
N GLY A 8 -17.58 61.45 -26.34
CA GLY A 8 -17.22 61.20 -24.94
C GLY A 8 -18.20 60.25 -24.27
N VAL A 9 -17.70 59.35 -23.42
CA VAL A 9 -18.53 58.40 -22.68
C VAL A 9 -19.52 59.15 -21.79
N SER A 10 -20.81 58.86 -21.92
CA SER A 10 -21.83 59.51 -21.09
C SER A 10 -21.72 59.07 -19.63
N ALA A 11 -22.13 59.94 -18.69
CA ALA A 11 -22.05 59.65 -17.26
C ALA A 11 -22.88 58.42 -16.84
N SER A 12 -23.97 58.10 -17.55
CA SER A 12 -24.77 56.88 -17.31
C SER A 12 -23.99 55.61 -17.68
N GLU A 13 -23.28 55.61 -18.82
CA GLU A 13 -22.47 54.48 -19.25
C GLU A 13 -21.26 54.26 -18.32
N LEU A 14 -20.62 55.33 -17.85
CA LEU A 14 -19.55 55.23 -16.86
C LEU A 14 -20.04 54.56 -15.56
N ARG A 15 -21.20 55.00 -15.04
CA ARG A 15 -21.80 54.38 -13.84
C ARG A 15 -22.15 52.91 -14.06
N ARG A 16 -22.67 52.56 -15.23
CA ARG A 16 -22.97 51.16 -15.59
C ARG A 16 -21.69 50.31 -15.56
N ARG A 17 -20.60 50.79 -16.17
CA ARG A 17 -19.31 50.09 -16.19
C ARG A 17 -18.71 49.92 -14.80
N VAL A 18 -18.76 50.96 -13.97
CA VAL A 18 -18.29 50.89 -12.58
C VAL A 18 -19.06 49.82 -11.80
N ARG A 19 -20.39 49.78 -11.92
CA ARG A 19 -21.21 48.73 -11.27
C ARG A 19 -20.87 47.33 -11.79
N ALA A 20 -20.66 47.18 -13.10
CA ALA A 20 -20.29 45.89 -13.70
C ALA A 20 -18.93 45.39 -13.19
N ILE A 21 -17.92 46.28 -13.09
CA ILE A 21 -16.61 45.94 -12.53
C ILE A 21 -16.73 45.57 -11.05
N ALA A 22 -17.50 46.33 -10.26
CA ALA A 22 -17.72 46.02 -8.85
C ALA A 22 -18.41 44.65 -8.66
N ALA A 23 -19.43 44.34 -9.47
CA ALA A 23 -20.09 43.03 -9.44
C ALA A 23 -19.14 41.89 -9.83
N PHE A 24 -18.30 42.09 -10.86
CA PHE A 24 -17.29 41.11 -11.25
C PHE A 24 -16.26 40.87 -10.15
N GLN A 25 -15.79 41.92 -9.49
CA GLN A 25 -14.86 41.81 -8.35
C GLN A 25 -15.52 41.09 -7.16
N ALA A 26 -16.79 41.40 -6.85
CA ALA A 26 -17.52 40.71 -5.79
C ALA A 26 -17.61 39.20 -6.07
N LYS A 27 -17.98 38.81 -7.29
CA LYS A 27 -18.04 37.40 -7.70
C LYS A 27 -16.66 36.72 -7.67
N THR A 28 -15.61 37.44 -8.06
CA THR A 28 -14.24 36.91 -8.01
C THR A 28 -13.81 36.65 -6.56
N ARG A 29 -14.16 37.55 -5.62
CA ARG A 29 -13.90 37.36 -4.19
C ARG A 29 -14.67 36.17 -3.62
N GLU A 30 -15.93 36.01 -4.02
CA GLU A 30 -16.75 34.86 -3.62
C GLU A 30 -16.13 33.54 -4.09
N LEU A 31 -15.76 33.45 -5.38
CA LEU A 31 -15.10 32.26 -5.93
C LEU A 31 -13.74 32.00 -5.27
N ALA A 32 -12.95 33.05 -5.03
CA ALA A 32 -11.67 32.92 -4.33
C ALA A 32 -11.86 32.43 -2.89
N ALA A 33 -12.88 32.89 -2.18
CA ALA A 33 -13.21 32.41 -0.84
C ALA A 33 -13.64 30.94 -0.85
N ALA A 34 -14.49 30.54 -1.80
CA ALA A 34 -14.92 29.15 -1.96
C ALA A 34 -13.73 28.23 -2.29
N ASP A 35 -12.85 28.64 -3.21
CA ASP A 35 -11.64 27.89 -3.57
C ASP A 35 -10.67 27.76 -2.39
N ALA A 36 -10.45 28.84 -1.63
CA ALA A 36 -9.61 28.80 -0.44
C ALA A 36 -10.16 27.81 0.62
N LEU A 37 -11.48 27.81 0.85
CA LEU A 37 -12.11 26.86 1.77
C LEU A 37 -11.99 25.41 1.27
N ALA A 38 -12.22 25.18 -0.03
CA ALA A 38 -12.09 23.86 -0.63
C ALA A 38 -10.66 23.32 -0.50
N LYS A 39 -9.66 24.13 -0.84
CA LYS A 39 -8.24 23.76 -0.72
C LYS A 39 -7.83 23.52 0.73
N ARG A 40 -8.33 24.33 1.68
CA ARG A 40 -8.08 24.12 3.11
C ARG A 40 -8.62 22.77 3.58
N LYS A 41 -9.85 22.42 3.18
CA LYS A 41 -10.43 21.11 3.53
C LYS A 41 -9.64 19.96 2.91
N ALA A 42 -9.27 20.08 1.63
CA ALA A 42 -8.45 19.08 0.95
C ALA A 42 -7.08 18.89 1.64
N ALA A 43 -6.43 19.98 2.06
CA ALA A 43 -5.18 19.91 2.81
C ALA A 43 -5.35 19.22 4.18
N GLN A 44 -6.44 19.48 4.89
CA GLN A 44 -6.75 18.79 6.15
C GLN A 44 -6.98 17.29 5.95
N ASP A 45 -7.70 16.91 4.90
CA ASP A 45 -7.96 15.50 4.61
C ASP A 45 -6.68 14.78 4.16
N ALA A 46 -5.83 15.45 3.37
CA ALA A 46 -4.50 14.95 3.01
C ALA A 46 -3.60 14.78 4.25
N ALA A 47 -3.65 15.71 5.20
CA ALA A 47 -2.89 15.60 6.45
C ALA A 47 -3.35 14.39 7.29
N LYS A 48 -4.66 14.16 7.44
CA LYS A 48 -5.19 12.96 8.11
C LYS A 48 -4.76 11.68 7.40
N GLU A 49 -4.74 11.68 6.08
CA GLU A 49 -4.35 10.50 5.32
C GLU A 49 -2.85 10.21 5.46
N LYS A 50 -2.02 11.25 5.47
CA LYS A 50 -0.60 11.12 5.82
C LYS A 50 -0.42 10.52 7.22
N GLU A 51 -1.13 11.03 8.22
CA GLU A 51 -1.05 10.50 9.59
C GLU A 51 -1.46 9.02 9.67
N ARG A 52 -2.47 8.61 8.89
CA ARG A 52 -2.87 7.20 8.77
C ARG A 52 -1.80 6.37 8.10
N ALA A 53 -1.21 6.85 7.00
CA ALA A 53 -0.13 6.18 6.30
C ALA A 53 1.10 6.01 7.18
N ASP A 54 1.51 7.07 7.88
CA ASP A 54 2.65 7.05 8.82
C ASP A 54 2.41 6.07 9.97
N ARG A 55 1.18 6.01 10.50
CA ARG A 55 0.80 5.02 11.52
C ARG A 55 0.86 3.60 10.96
N ALA A 56 0.30 3.38 9.77
CA ALA A 56 0.31 2.07 9.13
C ALA A 56 1.74 1.58 8.85
N ALA A 57 2.65 2.48 8.48
CA ALA A 57 4.07 2.16 8.30
C ALA A 57 4.71 1.68 9.61
N ARG A 58 4.53 2.42 10.72
CA ARG A 58 5.03 2.02 12.05
C ARG A 58 4.44 0.69 12.52
N GLU A 59 3.13 0.51 12.32
CA GLU A 59 2.43 -0.73 12.64
C GLU A 59 2.97 -1.92 11.84
N ALA A 60 3.30 -1.71 10.56
CA ALA A 60 3.94 -2.72 9.73
C ALA A 60 5.35 -3.08 10.23
N VAL A 61 6.18 -2.09 10.56
CA VAL A 61 7.52 -2.31 11.14
C VAL A 61 7.42 -3.10 12.44
N ALA A 62 6.54 -2.70 13.35
CA ALA A 62 6.32 -3.41 14.62
C ALA A 62 5.83 -4.85 14.40
N ALA A 63 4.96 -5.08 13.42
CA ALA A 63 4.51 -6.42 13.06
C ALA A 63 5.65 -7.29 12.48
N VAL A 64 6.48 -6.73 11.60
CA VAL A 64 7.64 -7.43 11.04
C VAL A 64 8.64 -7.79 12.13
N LEU A 65 9.06 -6.83 12.97
CA LEU A 65 9.96 -7.12 14.09
C LEU A 65 9.41 -8.26 14.95
N ARG A 66 8.13 -8.23 15.30
CA ARG A 66 7.51 -9.28 16.11
C ARG A 66 7.43 -10.64 15.42
N LEU A 67 7.30 -10.70 14.08
CA LEU A 67 7.35 -11.95 13.32
C LEU A 67 8.75 -12.59 13.31
N TYR A 68 9.79 -11.77 13.43
CA TYR A 68 11.19 -12.20 13.53
C TYR A 68 11.70 -12.15 14.98
N ASP A 69 10.83 -12.45 15.96
CA ASP A 69 11.18 -12.52 17.38
C ASP A 69 11.83 -11.24 17.98
N ASN A 70 11.57 -10.09 17.36
CA ASN A 70 12.17 -8.77 17.63
C ASN A 70 13.67 -8.68 17.34
N ASP A 71 14.19 -9.50 16.43
CA ASP A 71 15.55 -9.37 15.90
C ASP A 71 15.64 -8.18 14.93
N ALA A 72 15.95 -7.00 15.49
CA ALA A 72 16.06 -5.76 14.72
C ALA A 72 17.24 -5.77 13.75
N GLU A 73 18.34 -6.46 14.08
CA GLU A 73 19.52 -6.58 13.22
C GLU A 73 19.22 -7.42 11.98
N LEU A 74 18.54 -8.54 12.15
CA LEU A 74 18.10 -9.36 11.01
C LEU A 74 17.15 -8.58 10.11
N VAL A 75 16.15 -7.91 10.68
CA VAL A 75 15.17 -7.14 9.91
C VAL A 75 15.82 -5.93 9.24
N ALA A 76 16.77 -5.27 9.90
CA ALA A 76 17.58 -4.18 9.35
C ALA A 76 18.33 -4.62 8.09
N ASN A 77 19.02 -5.75 8.17
CA ASN A 77 19.73 -6.34 7.04
C ASN A 77 18.80 -6.74 5.89
N LEU A 78 17.60 -7.27 6.20
CA LEU A 78 16.61 -7.65 5.18
C LEU A 78 15.99 -6.46 4.46
N LEU A 79 15.77 -5.34 5.16
CA LEU A 79 15.10 -4.16 4.61
C LEU A 79 16.08 -3.10 4.09
N GLY A 80 17.37 -3.20 4.44
CA GLY A 80 18.38 -2.17 4.12
C GLY A 80 18.17 -0.87 4.91
N VAL A 81 17.60 -0.96 6.12
CA VAL A 81 17.30 0.17 7.02
C VAL A 81 18.03 -0.06 8.35
N PRO A 82 18.58 0.97 9.01
CA PRO A 82 19.27 0.80 10.29
C PRO A 82 18.35 0.23 11.38
N ALA A 83 18.88 -0.63 12.24
CA ALA A 83 18.14 -1.23 13.34
C ALA A 83 17.57 -0.18 14.30
N GLU A 84 18.32 0.91 14.55
CA GLU A 84 17.89 2.00 15.42
C GLU A 84 16.65 2.72 14.88
N GLU A 85 16.51 2.82 13.57
CA GLU A 85 15.34 3.43 12.94
C GLU A 85 14.11 2.53 13.09
N LEU A 86 14.28 1.21 12.88
CA LEU A 86 13.20 0.22 13.04
C LEU A 86 12.69 0.17 14.49
N GLU A 87 13.60 0.17 15.47
CA GLU A 87 13.24 0.20 16.89
C GLU A 87 12.51 1.48 17.25
N ARG A 88 13.01 2.64 16.78
CA ARG A 88 12.38 3.95 17.03
C ARG A 88 10.96 3.99 16.45
N GLU A 89 10.76 3.46 15.26
CA GLU A 89 9.46 3.43 14.59
C GLU A 89 8.47 2.46 15.23
N ALA A 90 8.95 1.32 15.74
CA ALA A 90 8.11 0.33 16.41
C ALA A 90 7.77 0.70 17.86
N LYS A 91 8.63 1.46 18.56
CA LYS A 91 8.44 1.88 19.96
C LYS A 91 7.06 2.46 20.31
N PRO A 92 6.42 3.33 19.51
CA PRO A 92 5.09 3.85 19.82
C PRO A 92 3.94 2.84 19.62
N VAL A 93 4.20 1.67 19.02
CA VAL A 93 3.16 0.68 18.70
C VAL A 93 3.05 -0.33 19.84
N THR A 94 1.82 -0.58 20.31
CA THR A 94 1.59 -1.58 21.36
C THR A 94 1.73 -3.00 20.79
N ALA A 95 2.18 -3.93 21.64
CA ALA A 95 2.31 -5.33 21.24
C ALA A 95 0.98 -5.95 20.79
N ALA A 96 -0.15 -5.54 21.38
CA ALA A 96 -1.48 -5.97 20.95
C ALA A 96 -1.79 -5.50 19.53
N ARG A 97 -1.49 -4.23 19.22
CA ARG A 97 -1.72 -3.68 17.88
C ARG A 97 -0.88 -4.37 16.81
N ALA A 98 0.39 -4.67 17.11
CA ALA A 98 1.24 -5.44 16.21
C ALA A 98 0.69 -6.85 15.94
N LYS A 99 0.11 -7.52 16.95
CA LYS A 99 -0.54 -8.83 16.78
C LYS A 99 -1.74 -8.77 15.85
N GLU A 100 -2.61 -7.77 15.97
CA GLU A 100 -3.78 -7.60 15.09
C GLU A 100 -3.36 -7.47 13.62
N VAL A 101 -2.27 -6.75 13.36
CA VAL A 101 -1.71 -6.61 12.00
C VAL A 101 -1.21 -7.95 11.48
N ILE A 102 -0.49 -8.71 12.33
CA ILE A 102 -0.02 -10.07 11.99
C ILE A 102 -1.21 -11.00 11.68
N GLU A 103 -2.25 -11.01 12.50
CA GLU A 103 -3.46 -11.81 12.29
C GLU A 103 -4.15 -11.46 10.97
N THR A 104 -4.22 -10.17 10.64
CA THR A 104 -4.76 -9.69 9.36
C THR A 104 -3.92 -10.19 8.18
N LEU A 105 -2.59 -10.15 8.29
CA LEU A 105 -1.66 -10.66 7.28
C LEU A 105 -1.80 -12.18 7.11
N GLN A 106 -1.89 -12.92 8.21
CA GLN A 106 -2.09 -14.38 8.21
C GLN A 106 -3.43 -14.75 7.55
N THR A 107 -4.52 -14.08 7.93
CA THR A 107 -5.84 -14.26 7.30
C THR A 107 -5.78 -14.03 5.78
N ARG A 108 -5.05 -13.00 5.35
CA ARG A 108 -4.86 -12.71 3.92
C ARG A 108 -4.01 -13.77 3.21
N ALA A 109 -2.98 -14.28 3.88
CA ALA A 109 -2.13 -15.35 3.36
C ALA A 109 -2.91 -16.67 3.20
N GLU A 110 -3.75 -17.01 4.18
CA GLU A 110 -4.62 -18.20 4.14
C GLU A 110 -5.61 -18.12 2.98
N ARG A 111 -6.28 -16.98 2.79
CA ARG A 111 -7.22 -16.76 1.67
C ARG A 111 -6.57 -16.88 0.30
N ARG A 112 -5.26 -16.63 0.19
CA ARG A 112 -4.51 -16.68 -1.07
C ARG A 112 -3.96 -18.06 -1.42
N ARG A 113 -4.09 -19.08 -0.57
CA ARG A 113 -3.70 -20.45 -0.95
C ARG A 113 -4.70 -20.99 -1.98
N PRO A 114 -4.28 -21.29 -3.24
CA PRO A 114 -5.12 -22.06 -4.13
C PRO A 114 -5.36 -23.43 -3.49
N ARG A 115 -6.63 -23.79 -3.28
CA ARG A 115 -6.97 -25.17 -2.89
C ARG A 115 -6.49 -26.07 -4.02
N ARG A 116 -5.46 -26.87 -3.76
CA ARG A 116 -5.08 -27.99 -4.64
C ARG A 116 -6.36 -28.80 -4.90
N PRO A 117 -6.76 -29.05 -6.17
CA PRO A 117 -7.78 -30.04 -6.45
C PRO A 117 -7.28 -31.35 -5.85
N GLY A 118 -8.01 -31.89 -4.88
CA GLY A 118 -7.68 -33.19 -4.30
C GLY A 118 -7.69 -34.22 -5.42
N LEU A 119 -6.58 -34.94 -5.60
CA LEU A 119 -6.64 -36.17 -6.37
C LEU A 119 -7.67 -37.10 -5.69
N PRO A 120 -8.55 -37.76 -6.46
CA PRO A 120 -9.47 -38.73 -5.89
C PRO A 120 -8.68 -39.85 -5.20
N VAL A 121 -8.96 -40.04 -3.92
CA VAL A 121 -8.48 -41.18 -3.12
C VAL A 121 -9.13 -42.43 -3.72
N PRO A 122 -8.36 -43.42 -4.23
CA PRO A 122 -8.94 -44.69 -4.62
C PRO A 122 -9.48 -45.41 -3.37
N PRO A 123 -10.68 -46.03 -3.44
CA PRO A 123 -11.30 -46.66 -2.28
C PRO A 123 -10.45 -47.82 -1.76
N ALA A 124 -10.34 -47.86 -0.43
CA ALA A 124 -9.60 -48.87 0.32
C ALA A 124 -10.08 -50.28 -0.01
N ALA A 125 -9.19 -51.10 -0.58
CA ALA A 125 -9.31 -52.54 -0.55
C ALA A 125 -8.40 -53.07 0.58
N SER A 126 -9.03 -53.73 1.54
CA SER A 126 -8.43 -54.32 2.75
C SER A 126 -7.20 -55.19 2.46
N ALA A 127 -6.16 -55.04 3.29
CA ALA A 127 -5.00 -55.93 3.35
C ALA A 127 -5.38 -57.35 3.84
N PRO A 128 -4.51 -58.37 3.65
CA PRO A 128 -3.56 -58.65 4.74
C PRO A 128 -2.14 -59.09 4.32
N ASN A 129 -1.19 -58.73 5.20
CA ASN A 129 0.17 -59.24 5.48
C ASN A 129 0.70 -60.43 4.65
N THR A 130 1.96 -60.36 4.20
CA THR A 130 3.00 -61.42 4.36
C THR A 130 4.41 -60.90 4.01
N ALA A 131 5.31 -61.00 5.00
CA ALA A 131 6.77 -61.19 4.99
C ALA A 131 7.73 -60.42 4.04
N ALA A 132 8.73 -59.76 4.63
CA ALA A 132 10.05 -59.56 4.03
C ALA A 132 10.85 -60.88 4.05
N PRO A 133 11.78 -61.13 3.11
CA PRO A 133 13.16 -60.63 3.30
C PRO A 133 13.89 -60.17 2.00
N SER A 134 14.88 -59.28 2.15
CA SER A 134 15.96 -59.06 1.15
C SER A 134 16.90 -60.26 1.10
N PRO A 135 17.59 -60.59 -0.02
CA PRO A 135 18.87 -59.93 -0.33
C PRO A 135 19.26 -59.83 -1.84
N SER A 136 20.18 -58.90 -2.10
CA SER A 136 21.29 -58.89 -3.09
C SER A 136 21.09 -59.47 -4.50
N ALA A 137 21.34 -58.64 -5.51
CA ALA A 137 22.01 -59.06 -6.74
C ALA A 137 23.02 -57.99 -7.17
N VAL A 138 24.29 -58.36 -7.01
CA VAL A 138 25.50 -57.72 -7.52
C VAL A 138 25.69 -58.20 -8.96
N SER A 139 26.10 -57.33 -9.88
CA SER A 139 26.92 -57.64 -11.08
C SER A 139 27.33 -56.29 -11.68
N ASP A 140 28.53 -55.79 -11.38
CA ASP A 140 29.81 -56.07 -12.04
C ASP A 140 29.92 -55.56 -13.49
N HIS A 141 30.87 -54.62 -13.66
CA HIS A 141 31.94 -54.57 -14.68
C HIS A 141 31.54 -54.71 -16.18
N THR A 142 31.95 -53.90 -17.15
CA THR A 142 33.24 -53.21 -17.43
C THR A 142 33.05 -52.33 -18.70
N PRO A 143 33.87 -51.28 -18.93
CA PRO A 143 33.89 -50.50 -20.17
C PRO A 143 34.76 -51.15 -21.28
N ALA A 144 34.43 -50.87 -22.54
CA ALA A 144 35.24 -51.07 -23.75
C ALA A 144 34.52 -50.31 -24.89
N ASP A 145 35.13 -49.72 -25.91
CA ASP A 145 36.50 -49.39 -26.30
C ASP A 145 36.36 -48.49 -27.56
N ALA A 146 37.44 -47.82 -27.90
CA ALA A 146 37.59 -46.77 -28.89
C ALA A 146 37.37 -47.15 -30.36
N GLY A 147 37.17 -46.11 -31.18
CA GLY A 147 37.31 -46.05 -32.62
C GLY A 147 37.33 -44.61 -33.09
#